data_AF-A0AAF0IKD3-F1
#
_entry.id   AF-A0AAF0IKD3-F1
#
_cell.length_a   1.000
_cell.length_b   1.000
_cell.length_c   1.000
_cell.angle_alpha   90.00
_cell.angle_beta   90.00
_cell.angle_gamma   90.00
#
_symmetry.space_group_name_H-M   'P 1'
#
loop_
_entity.id
_entity.type
_entity.pdbx_description
1 polymer ?
#
loop_
_entity_poly.entity_id
_entity_poly.type
_entity_poly.pdbx_seq_one_letter_code
_entity_poly.pdbx_strand_id
1 'polypeptide(L)'
;MPPSEESILANFLLSPSPLPSIISLEKFAELFPKKLRSHSQIRTLYRELQHIRAQDIALVKENIEKEIKAGERQKEELRKASANRGVSTLDARDRMELGMDIQLFGLPSVPAPEDVHTLETLIPEMERAIVAMEKEIEMTEKESSAILSQLTATVGELSDLRYGKFNTVPGADNTVADEVVRGLNNLEDACNSYMT
;
A
#
# COMPACT_ATOMS: atom_id res chain seq x y z
N MET A 1 15.12 9.99 23.22
CA MET A 1 14.11 10.49 22.26
C MET A 1 13.70 9.31 21.39
N PRO A 2 12.41 9.15 21.05
CA PRO A 2 12.01 8.14 20.08
C PRO A 2 12.68 8.41 18.72
N PRO A 3 13.06 7.37 17.95
CA PRO A 3 13.66 7.55 16.63
C PRO A 3 12.68 8.26 15.70
N SER A 4 13.18 9.19 14.88
CA SER A 4 12.37 9.85 13.85
C SER A 4 11.94 8.85 12.78
N GLU A 5 10.81 9.10 12.13
CA GLU A 5 10.30 8.26 11.05
C GLU A 5 11.34 8.08 9.94
N GLU A 6 12.02 9.15 9.54
CA GLU A 6 13.15 9.10 8.60
C GLU A 6 14.22 8.10 9.04
N SER A 7 14.60 8.12 10.32
CA SER A 7 15.61 7.22 10.86
C SER A 7 15.11 5.77 10.84
N ILE A 8 13.84 5.53 11.14
CA ILE A 8 13.24 4.19 11.10
C ILE A 8 13.22 3.67 9.66
N LEU A 9 12.67 4.45 8.73
CA LEU A 9 12.52 4.07 7.32
C LEU A 9 13.88 3.88 6.65
N ALA A 10 14.84 4.78 6.87
CA ALA A 10 16.18 4.67 6.30
C ALA A 10 16.93 3.45 6.86
N ASN A 11 16.88 3.22 8.18
CA ASN A 11 17.57 2.09 8.78
C ASN A 11 16.95 0.75 8.35
N PHE A 12 15.63 0.68 8.23
CA PHE A 12 14.95 -0.56 7.86
C PHE A 12 15.08 -0.87 6.36
N LEU A 13 14.92 0.14 5.51
CA LEU A 13 14.81 -0.05 4.06
C LEU A 13 16.14 0.14 3.31
N LEU A 14 17.05 0.99 3.80
CA LEU A 14 18.29 1.34 3.09
C LEU A 14 19.52 0.63 3.66
N SER A 15 19.63 0.47 4.98
CA SER A 15 20.81 -0.15 5.61
C SER A 15 21.09 -1.60 5.15
N PRO A 16 20.10 -2.51 5.08
CA PRO A 16 20.32 -3.87 4.59
C PRO A 16 20.25 -3.99 3.06
N SER A 17 20.01 -2.90 2.35
CA SER A 17 19.68 -2.92 0.92
C SER A 17 20.85 -3.12 -0.06
N PRO A 18 22.12 -2.77 0.23
CA PRO A 18 23.19 -2.94 -0.77
C PRO A 18 23.41 -4.41 -1.13
N LEU A 19 23.64 -4.70 -2.42
CA LEU A 19 23.87 -6.08 -2.89
C LEU A 19 24.98 -6.83 -2.11
N PRO A 20 26.13 -6.22 -1.79
CA PRO A 20 27.18 -6.89 -1.01
C PRO A 20 26.74 -7.33 0.39
N SER A 21 25.75 -6.63 0.98
CA SER A 21 25.18 -6.99 2.28
C SER A 21 24.32 -8.25 2.21
N ILE A 22 23.79 -8.57 1.02
CA ILE A 22 22.88 -9.69 0.80
C ILE A 22 23.64 -10.88 0.24
N ILE A 23 24.48 -10.66 -0.77
CA ILE A 23 25.33 -11.67 -1.39
C ILE A 23 26.66 -11.03 -1.78
N SER A 24 27.76 -11.56 -1.24
CA SER A 24 29.09 -11.15 -1.64
C SER A 24 29.40 -11.65 -3.05
N LEU A 25 30.37 -11.03 -3.73
CA LEU A 25 30.83 -11.47 -5.05
C LEU A 25 31.27 -12.94 -5.05
N GLU A 26 31.88 -13.41 -3.96
CA GLU A 26 32.33 -14.80 -3.80
C GLU A 26 31.15 -15.76 -3.79
N LYS A 27 30.14 -15.49 -2.95
CA LYS A 27 28.90 -16.29 -2.91
C LYS A 27 28.12 -16.22 -4.21
N PHE A 28 28.13 -15.07 -4.88
CA PHE A 28 27.51 -14.91 -6.19
C PHE A 28 28.22 -15.77 -7.25
N ALA A 29 29.55 -15.82 -7.24
CA ALA A 29 30.31 -16.67 -8.14
C ALA A 29 30.07 -18.17 -7.88
N GLU A 30 29.74 -18.57 -6.66
CA GLU A 30 29.41 -19.97 -6.33
C GLU A 30 28.15 -20.49 -7.04
N LEU A 31 27.21 -19.60 -7.39
CA LEU A 31 25.99 -19.93 -8.14
C LEU A 31 26.27 -20.43 -9.56
N PHE A 32 27.48 -20.17 -10.08
CA PHE A 32 27.89 -20.61 -11.40
C PHE A 32 28.65 -21.95 -11.33
N PRO A 33 28.61 -22.76 -12.41
CA PRO A 33 29.39 -23.99 -12.51
C PRO A 33 30.89 -23.73 -12.26
N LYS A 34 31.56 -24.67 -11.57
CA LYS A 34 32.99 -24.52 -11.15
C LYS A 34 33.93 -24.07 -12.28
N LYS A 35 33.68 -24.48 -13.52
CA LYS A 35 34.47 -24.14 -14.71
C LYS A 35 34.37 -22.67 -15.12
N LEU A 36 33.27 -22.00 -14.77
CA LEU A 36 32.95 -20.62 -15.19
C LEU A 36 33.13 -19.59 -14.08
N ARG A 37 33.35 -20.00 -12.82
CA ARG A 37 33.44 -19.08 -11.66
C ARG A 37 34.53 -18.01 -11.78
N SER A 38 35.61 -18.32 -12.49
CA SER A 38 36.72 -17.40 -12.73
C SER A 38 36.52 -16.50 -13.96
N HIS A 39 35.38 -16.61 -14.65
CA HIS A 39 35.11 -15.84 -15.86
C HIS A 39 34.87 -14.37 -15.53
N SER A 40 35.50 -13.47 -16.31
CA SER A 40 35.37 -12.02 -16.18
C SER A 40 33.92 -11.50 -16.22
N GLN A 41 33.04 -12.14 -16.99
CA GLN A 41 31.64 -11.76 -17.15
C GLN A 41 30.84 -11.86 -15.85
N ILE A 42 31.19 -12.76 -14.92
CA ILE A 42 30.51 -12.85 -13.63
C ILE A 42 30.73 -11.58 -12.81
N ARG A 43 31.93 -10.98 -12.89
CA ARG A 43 32.23 -9.70 -12.23
C ARG A 43 31.47 -8.55 -12.89
N THR A 44 31.33 -8.57 -14.22
CA THR A 44 30.54 -7.58 -14.96
C THR A 44 29.07 -7.66 -14.57
N LEU A 45 28.49 -8.85 -14.57
CA LEU A 45 27.09 -9.09 -14.18
C LEU A 45 26.82 -8.67 -12.73
N TYR A 46 27.75 -8.98 -11.80
CA TYR A 46 27.62 -8.55 -10.41
C TYR A 46 27.64 -7.01 -10.30
N ARG A 47 28.47 -6.32 -11.07
CA ARG A 47 28.49 -4.85 -11.13
C ARG A 47 27.20 -4.27 -11.73
N GLU A 48 26.64 -4.91 -12.75
CA GLU A 48 25.35 -4.50 -13.32
C GLU A 48 24.22 -4.67 -12.30
N LEU A 49 24.18 -5.80 -11.59
CA LEU A 49 23.22 -6.01 -10.49
C LEU A 49 23.40 -5.01 -9.36
N GLN A 50 24.63 -4.64 -9.01
CA GLN A 50 24.89 -3.56 -8.06
C GLN A 50 24.34 -2.22 -8.56
N HIS A 51 24.48 -1.92 -9.85
CA HIS A 51 24.00 -0.68 -10.44
C HIS A 51 22.46 -0.62 -10.47
N ILE A 52 21.79 -1.68 -10.95
CA ILE A 52 20.33 -1.77 -10.95
C ILE A 52 19.80 -1.58 -9.53
N ARG A 53 20.40 -2.26 -8.57
CA ARG A 53 19.99 -2.15 -7.17
C ARG A 53 20.25 -0.77 -6.58
N ALA A 54 21.33 -0.09 -6.97
CA ALA A 54 21.57 1.29 -6.57
C ALA A 54 20.50 2.25 -7.09
N GLN A 55 19.95 2.01 -8.29
CA GLN A 55 18.82 2.77 -8.81
C GLN A 55 17.55 2.53 -7.99
N ASP A 56 17.25 1.28 -7.64
CA ASP A 56 16.11 0.94 -6.79
C ASP A 56 16.23 1.60 -5.40
N ILE A 57 17.42 1.57 -4.80
CA ILE A 57 17.70 2.22 -3.52
C ILE A 57 17.49 3.74 -3.62
N ALA A 58 17.90 4.36 -4.72
CA ALA A 58 17.67 5.79 -4.95
C ALA A 58 16.18 6.12 -5.06
N LEU A 59 15.39 5.28 -5.74
CA LEU A 59 13.94 5.43 -5.82
C LEU A 59 13.27 5.28 -4.44
N VAL A 60 13.67 4.28 -3.66
CA VAL A 60 13.16 4.08 -2.29
C VAL A 60 13.50 5.29 -1.41
N LYS A 61 14.70 5.86 -1.55
CA LYS A 61 15.07 7.08 -0.83
C LYS A 61 14.16 8.26 -1.20
N GLU A 62 13.88 8.47 -2.49
CA GLU A 62 12.95 9.52 -2.93
C GLU A 62 11.54 9.30 -2.36
N ASN A 63 11.09 8.04 -2.30
CA ASN A 63 9.78 7.69 -1.72
C ASN A 63 9.75 7.94 -0.22
N ILE A 64 10.82 7.65 0.52
CA ILE A 64 10.92 7.98 1.95
C ILE A 64 10.79 9.49 2.16
N GLU A 65 11.43 10.32 1.33
CA GLU A 65 11.30 11.78 1.43
C GLU A 65 9.88 12.28 1.16
N LYS A 66 9.15 11.62 0.25
CA LYS A 66 7.72 11.90 0.01
C LYS A 66 6.86 11.44 1.17
N GLU A 67 7.13 10.27 1.73
CA GLU A 67 6.39 9.69 2.84
C GLU A 67 6.52 10.55 4.10
N ILE A 68 7.71 11.04 4.43
CA ILE A 68 7.92 11.95 5.57
C ILE A 68 7.02 13.20 5.45
N LYS A 69 6.90 13.78 4.26
CA LYS A 69 6.01 14.94 4.02
C LYS A 69 4.54 14.56 4.14
N ALA A 70 4.17 13.35 3.75
CA ALA A 70 2.80 12.84 3.89
C ALA A 70 2.47 12.53 5.36
N GLY A 71 3.39 11.91 6.10
CA GLY A 71 3.28 11.61 7.53
C GLY A 71 3.09 12.86 8.38
N GLU A 72 3.82 13.94 8.10
CA GLU A 72 3.59 15.23 8.77
C GLU A 72 2.19 15.81 8.50
N ARG A 73 1.69 15.68 7.26
CA ARG A 73 0.31 16.10 6.94
C ARG A 73 -0.72 15.25 7.66
N GLN A 74 -0.54 13.93 7.69
CA GLN A 74 -1.42 13.00 8.40
C GLN A 74 -1.43 13.27 9.90
N LYS A 75 -0.26 13.56 10.49
CA LYS A 75 -0.14 13.93 11.90
C LYS A 75 -0.89 15.22 12.22
N GLU A 76 -0.82 16.21 11.34
CA GLU A 76 -1.56 17.47 11.48
C GLU A 76 -3.08 17.27 11.29
N GLU A 77 -3.49 16.44 10.33
CA GLU A 77 -4.91 16.06 10.16
C GLU A 77 -5.44 15.30 11.37
N LEU A 78 -4.65 14.38 11.92
CA LEU A 78 -4.99 13.65 13.13
C LEU A 78 -5.10 14.59 14.34
N ARG A 79 -4.18 15.56 14.47
CA ARG A 79 -4.24 16.61 15.50
C ARG A 79 -5.50 17.48 15.37
N LYS A 80 -5.90 17.83 14.14
CA LYS A 80 -7.15 18.57 13.87
C LYS A 80 -8.38 17.72 14.18
N ALA A 81 -8.37 16.44 13.80
CA ALA A 81 -9.47 15.52 14.07
C ALA A 81 -9.61 15.22 15.57
N SER A 82 -8.51 15.11 16.32
CA SER A 82 -8.54 14.92 17.77
C SER A 82 -9.04 16.17 18.49
N ALA A 83 -8.62 17.36 18.05
CA ALA A 83 -9.14 18.64 18.54
C ALA A 83 -10.65 18.79 18.29
N ASN A 84 -11.13 18.49 17.07
CA ASN A 84 -12.56 18.55 16.73
C ASN A 84 -13.40 17.50 17.48
N ARG A 85 -12.80 16.39 17.90
CA ARG A 85 -13.46 15.36 18.73
C ARG A 85 -13.43 15.68 20.22
N GLY A 86 -12.93 16.85 20.64
CA GLY A 86 -12.85 17.25 22.05
C GLY A 86 -11.82 16.44 22.87
N VAL A 87 -11.02 15.58 22.23
CA VAL A 87 -9.95 14.83 22.88
C VAL A 87 -8.70 15.70 22.79
N SER A 88 -8.62 16.70 23.67
CA SER A 88 -7.44 17.52 23.82
C SER A 88 -6.29 16.67 24.36
N THR A 89 -5.41 16.22 23.46
CA THR A 89 -4.07 15.79 23.83
C THR A 89 -3.29 17.06 24.20
N LEU A 90 -3.53 17.56 25.41
CA LEU A 90 -2.88 18.75 25.95
C LEU A 90 -1.36 18.57 25.91
N ASP A 91 -0.68 19.45 25.19
CA ASP A 91 0.78 19.44 25.17
C ASP A 91 1.32 19.96 26.53
N ALA A 92 2.61 19.73 26.81
CA ALA A 92 3.22 20.08 28.09
C ALA A 92 3.09 21.58 28.45
N ARG A 93 2.97 22.44 27.43
CA ARG A 93 2.75 23.88 27.58
C ARG A 93 1.31 24.20 28.00
N ASP A 94 0.33 23.51 27.43
CA ASP A 94 -1.09 23.69 27.74
C ASP A 94 -1.41 23.24 29.17
N ARG A 95 -0.73 22.20 29.66
CA ARG A 95 -0.84 21.76 31.06
C ARG A 95 -0.27 22.77 32.06
N MET A 96 0.76 23.53 31.66
CA MET A 96 1.38 24.55 32.51
C MET A 96 0.51 25.82 32.57
N GLU A 97 -0.07 26.22 31.45
CA GLU A 97 -1.00 27.35 31.36
C GLU A 97 -2.30 27.06 32.13
N LEU A 98 -2.87 25.87 31.95
CA LEU A 98 -4.02 25.39 32.73
C LEU A 98 -3.71 25.37 34.25
N GLY A 99 -2.48 25.01 34.64
CA GLY A 99 -2.04 25.01 36.03
C GLY A 99 -1.96 26.41 36.65
N MET A 100 -1.56 27.42 35.87
CA MET A 100 -1.56 28.82 36.30
C MET A 100 -2.97 29.38 36.46
N ASP A 101 -3.87 29.07 35.51
CA ASP A 101 -5.25 29.56 35.54
C ASP A 101 -6.06 28.96 36.69
N ILE A 102 -5.83 27.68 37.03
CA ILE A 102 -6.46 27.03 38.18
C ILE A 102 -6.02 27.68 39.50
N GLN A 103 -4.75 28.10 39.60
CA GLN A 103 -4.20 28.73 40.79
C GLN A 103 -4.66 30.18 40.97
N LEU A 104 -4.94 30.88 39.87
CA LEU A 104 -5.35 32.28 39.86
C LEU A 104 -6.87 32.44 40.01
N PHE A 105 -7.67 31.50 39.51
CA PHE A 105 -9.13 31.66 39.43
C PHE A 105 -10.00 30.60 40.10
N GLY A 106 -9.47 29.43 40.53
CA GLY A 106 -10.21 28.43 41.31
C GLY A 106 -11.51 27.92 40.65
N LEU A 107 -11.44 26.76 39.98
CA LEU A 107 -12.58 26.20 39.20
C LEU A 107 -13.82 25.83 40.05
N PRO A 108 -15.03 25.88 39.44
CA PRO A 108 -15.47 24.76 38.58
C PRO A 108 -15.93 25.17 37.18
N SER A 109 -15.73 24.24 36.24
CA SER A 109 -16.07 24.30 34.81
C SER A 109 -17.59 24.38 34.62
N VAL A 110 -18.04 25.38 33.86
CA VAL A 110 -19.38 25.47 33.28
C VAL A 110 -19.20 25.38 31.76
N PRO A 111 -19.86 24.46 31.05
CA PRO A 111 -19.79 24.40 29.58
C PRO A 111 -20.30 25.71 28.98
N ALA A 112 -19.68 26.17 27.89
CA ALA A 112 -20.04 27.42 27.24
C ALA A 112 -21.52 27.39 26.78
N PRO A 113 -22.28 28.48 26.93
CA PRO A 113 -23.72 28.53 26.61
C PRO A 113 -24.04 28.29 25.13
N GLU A 114 -23.04 28.32 24.25
CA GLU A 114 -23.15 28.05 22.82
C GLU A 114 -23.11 26.55 22.47
N ASP A 115 -22.76 25.67 23.41
CA ASP A 115 -22.81 24.21 23.27
C ASP A 115 -24.11 23.58 23.84
N VAL A 116 -25.08 24.40 24.23
CA VAL A 116 -26.31 23.93 24.89
C VAL A 116 -27.52 24.18 23.98
N HIS A 117 -28.02 23.13 23.34
CA HIS A 117 -29.27 23.19 22.58
C HIS A 117 -30.44 23.59 23.50
N THR A 118 -31.21 24.60 23.10
CA THR A 118 -32.50 24.93 23.70
C THR A 118 -33.60 24.04 23.11
N LEU A 119 -34.71 23.86 23.82
CA LEU A 119 -35.82 23.00 23.36
C LEU A 119 -36.32 23.38 21.94
N GLU A 120 -36.27 24.67 21.60
CA GLU A 120 -36.68 25.22 20.30
C GLU A 120 -35.68 24.89 19.17
N THR A 121 -34.41 24.66 19.50
CA THR A 121 -33.34 24.36 18.54
C THR A 121 -33.01 22.87 18.46
N LEU A 122 -33.35 22.11 19.50
CA LEU A 122 -33.07 20.67 19.57
C LEU A 122 -33.84 19.87 18.52
N ILE A 123 -35.15 20.09 18.39
CA ILE A 123 -36.01 19.35 17.46
C ILE A 123 -35.57 19.55 15.99
N PRO A 124 -35.36 20.78 15.47
CA PRO A 124 -34.94 20.96 14.08
C PRO A 124 -33.52 20.43 13.81
N GLU A 125 -32.61 20.45 14.78
CA GLU A 125 -31.29 19.81 14.63
C GLU A 125 -31.39 18.28 14.62
N MET A 126 -32.28 17.69 15.45
CA MET A 126 -32.55 16.25 15.43
C MET A 126 -33.16 15.80 14.10
N GLU A 127 -34.13 16.55 13.56
CA GLU A 127 -34.71 16.27 12.24
C GLU A 127 -33.66 16.35 11.14
N ARG A 128 -32.77 17.37 11.19
CA ARG A 128 -31.65 17.48 10.25
C ARG A 128 -30.67 16.32 10.38
N ALA A 129 -30.36 15.89 11.60
CA ALA A 129 -29.50 14.75 11.85
C ALA A 129 -30.11 13.45 11.32
N ILE A 130 -31.43 13.26 11.48
CA ILE A 130 -32.15 12.11 10.90
C ILE A 130 -32.01 12.10 9.38
N VAL A 131 -32.33 13.22 8.71
CA VAL A 131 -32.20 13.32 7.25
C VAL A 131 -30.75 13.11 6.78
N ALA A 132 -29.78 13.61 7.54
CA ALA A 132 -28.36 13.41 7.24
C ALA A 132 -27.97 11.93 7.34
N MET A 133 -28.40 11.22 8.39
CA MET A 133 -28.15 9.80 8.58
C MET A 133 -28.84 8.94 7.51
N GLU A 134 -30.10 9.25 7.16
CA GLU A 134 -30.82 8.54 6.10
C GLU A 134 -30.09 8.67 4.75
N LYS A 135 -29.57 9.86 4.43
CA LYS A 135 -28.76 10.08 3.23
C LYS A 135 -27.42 9.32 3.27
N GLU A 136 -26.77 9.27 4.42
CA GLU A 136 -25.52 8.52 4.62
C GLU A 136 -25.74 7.01 4.45
N ILE A 137 -26.87 6.48 4.96
CA ILE A 137 -27.28 5.09 4.77
C ILE A 137 -27.48 4.80 3.27
N GLU A 138 -28.25 5.63 2.55
CA GLU A 138 -28.49 5.44 1.11
C GLU A 138 -27.18 5.45 0.30
N MET A 139 -26.26 6.37 0.64
CA MET A 139 -24.95 6.43 0.01
C MET A 139 -24.13 5.16 0.27
N THR A 140 -24.11 4.69 1.52
CA THR A 140 -23.37 3.49 1.93
C THR A 140 -23.94 2.24 1.26
N GLU A 141 -25.26 2.11 1.17
CA GLU A 141 -25.91 0.98 0.49
C GLU A 141 -25.59 0.96 -1.01
N LYS A 142 -25.59 2.14 -1.65
CA LYS A 142 -25.20 2.27 -3.05
C LYS A 142 -23.76 1.86 -3.28
N GLU A 143 -22.83 2.32 -2.44
CA GLU A 143 -21.42 1.94 -2.52
C GLU A 143 -21.22 0.43 -2.31
N SER A 144 -21.89 -0.15 -1.30
CA SER A 144 -21.87 -1.59 -1.05
C SER A 144 -22.38 -2.40 -2.25
N SER A 145 -23.49 -1.98 -2.87
CA SER A 145 -24.03 -2.63 -4.07
C SER A 145 -23.08 -2.54 -5.26
N ALA A 146 -22.38 -1.42 -5.44
CA ALA A 146 -21.40 -1.23 -6.49
C ALA A 146 -20.18 -2.13 -6.30
N ILE A 147 -19.67 -2.23 -5.07
CA ILE A 147 -18.54 -3.11 -4.73
C ILE A 147 -18.94 -4.57 -4.94
N LEU A 148 -20.13 -4.99 -4.50
CA LEU A 148 -20.62 -6.35 -4.73
C LEU A 148 -20.76 -6.65 -6.23
N SER A 149 -21.26 -5.71 -7.03
CA SER A 149 -21.32 -5.89 -8.48
C SER A 149 -19.92 -6.07 -9.09
N GLN A 150 -18.94 -5.28 -8.66
CA GLN A 150 -17.55 -5.44 -9.13
C GLN A 150 -16.96 -6.78 -8.70
N LEU A 151 -17.22 -7.21 -7.46
CA LEU A 151 -16.76 -8.51 -6.97
C LEU A 151 -17.38 -9.66 -7.78
N THR A 152 -18.68 -9.61 -8.05
CA THR A 152 -19.34 -10.64 -8.86
C THR A 152 -18.83 -10.65 -10.30
N ALA A 153 -18.56 -9.48 -10.90
CA ALA A 153 -17.96 -9.38 -12.23
C ALA A 153 -16.55 -9.99 -12.26
N THR A 154 -15.68 -9.62 -11.30
CA THR A 154 -14.32 -10.17 -11.21
C THR A 154 -14.32 -11.67 -10.93
N VAL A 155 -15.20 -12.18 -10.06
CA VAL A 155 -15.38 -13.62 -9.85
C VAL A 155 -15.89 -14.30 -11.12
N GLY A 156 -16.76 -13.65 -11.89
CA GLY A 156 -17.20 -14.12 -13.20
C GLY A 156 -16.04 -14.24 -14.18
N GLU A 157 -15.22 -13.20 -14.30
CA GLU A 157 -14.02 -13.19 -15.16
C GLU A 157 -13.00 -14.27 -14.76
N LEU A 158 -12.76 -14.45 -13.46
CA LEU A 158 -11.88 -15.50 -12.94
C LEU A 158 -12.48 -16.91 -13.11
N SER A 159 -13.81 -17.03 -13.07
CA SER A 159 -14.50 -18.29 -13.33
C SER A 159 -14.48 -18.64 -14.82
N ASP A 160 -14.61 -17.66 -15.71
CA ASP A 160 -14.37 -17.83 -17.15
C ASP A 160 -12.90 -18.26 -17.37
N LEU A 161 -11.92 -17.61 -16.71
CA LEU A 161 -10.52 -18.03 -16.83
C LEU A 161 -10.29 -19.49 -16.39
N ARG A 162 -10.97 -19.93 -15.33
CA ARG A 162 -10.81 -21.28 -14.77
C ARG A 162 -11.64 -22.35 -15.48
N TYR A 163 -12.82 -22.00 -15.99
CA TYR A 163 -13.83 -22.96 -16.44
C TYR A 163 -14.40 -22.70 -17.84
N GLY A 164 -14.18 -21.54 -18.46
CA GLY A 164 -14.88 -21.18 -19.71
C GLY A 164 -14.21 -20.12 -20.60
N LYS A 165 -13.89 -20.52 -21.84
CA LYS A 165 -13.52 -19.70 -23.02
C LYS A 165 -12.04 -19.48 -23.33
N PHE A 166 -11.10 -19.63 -22.39
CA PHE A 166 -9.68 -19.68 -22.78
C PHE A 166 -9.24 -21.04 -23.29
N ASN A 167 -9.91 -22.12 -22.88
CA ASN A 167 -9.64 -23.48 -23.37
C ASN A 167 -10.30 -23.77 -24.71
N THR A 168 -11.25 -22.94 -25.16
CA THR A 168 -11.97 -23.11 -26.43
C THR A 168 -12.14 -21.75 -27.10
N VAL A 169 -11.33 -21.47 -28.13
CA VAL A 169 -11.46 -20.25 -28.94
C VAL A 169 -12.83 -20.27 -29.65
N PRO A 170 -13.58 -19.15 -29.70
CA PRO A 170 -14.86 -19.12 -30.41
C PRO A 170 -14.64 -19.40 -31.90
N GLY A 171 -15.12 -20.56 -32.37
CA GLY A 171 -15.03 -20.97 -33.78
C GLY A 171 -13.84 -21.89 -34.14
N ALA A 172 -13.05 -22.34 -33.16
CA ALA A 172 -12.06 -23.40 -33.38
C ALA A 172 -12.40 -24.61 -32.51
N ASP A 173 -12.58 -25.78 -33.14
CA ASP A 173 -12.84 -27.08 -32.47
C ASP A 173 -11.64 -27.61 -31.66
N ASN A 174 -10.53 -26.88 -31.62
CA ASN A 174 -9.28 -27.31 -31.00
C ASN A 174 -8.98 -26.45 -29.76
N THR A 175 -8.62 -27.11 -28.68
CA THR A 175 -8.22 -26.42 -27.45
C THR A 175 -6.82 -25.80 -27.61
N VAL A 176 -6.50 -24.79 -26.79
CA VAL A 176 -5.13 -24.21 -26.76
C VAL A 176 -4.08 -25.29 -26.50
N ALA A 177 -4.43 -26.33 -25.74
CA ALA A 177 -3.57 -27.49 -25.52
C ALA A 177 -3.29 -28.25 -26.83
N ASP A 178 -4.30 -28.45 -27.69
CA ASP A 178 -4.13 -29.12 -28.99
C ASP A 178 -3.25 -28.32 -29.95
N GLU A 179 -3.32 -26.99 -29.91
CA GLU A 179 -2.44 -26.13 -30.69
C GLU A 179 -0.99 -26.17 -30.22
N VAL A 180 -0.76 -26.22 -28.90
CA VAL A 180 0.58 -26.40 -28.33
C VAL A 180 1.14 -27.78 -28.69
N VAL A 181 0.34 -28.84 -28.59
CA VAL A 181 0.76 -30.20 -28.99
C VAL A 181 1.12 -30.25 -30.47
N ARG A 182 0.31 -29.65 -31.34
CA ARG A 182 0.61 -29.55 -32.78
C ARG A 182 1.90 -28.76 -33.05
N GLY A 183 2.11 -27.65 -32.34
CA GLY A 183 3.34 -26.86 -32.44
C GLY A 183 4.59 -27.63 -32.01
N LEU A 184 4.49 -28.43 -30.95
CA LEU A 184 5.58 -29.28 -30.48
C LEU A 184 5.91 -30.41 -31.47
N ASN A 185 4.90 -31.07 -32.04
CA ASN A 185 5.12 -32.09 -33.08
C ASN A 185 5.81 -31.50 -34.31
N ASN A 186 5.41 -30.31 -34.75
CA ASN A 186 6.07 -29.62 -35.87
C ASN A 186 7.53 -29.28 -35.57
N LEU A 187 7.85 -28.93 -34.32
CA LEU A 187 9.22 -28.67 -33.87
C LEU A 187 10.05 -29.95 -33.81
N GLU A 188 9.45 -31.06 -33.37
CA GLU A 188 10.07 -32.38 -33.35
C GLU A 188 10.39 -32.86 -34.78
N ASP A 189 9.45 -32.71 -35.71
CA ASP A 189 9.64 -33.03 -37.12
C ASP A 189 10.74 -32.16 -37.76
N ALA A 190 10.77 -30.86 -37.45
CA ALA A 190 11.83 -29.97 -37.91
C ALA A 190 13.20 -30.38 -37.35
N CYS A 191 13.30 -30.75 -36.07
CA CYS A 191 14.54 -31.22 -35.46
C CYS A 191 15.01 -32.55 -36.07
N ASN A 192 14.10 -33.50 -36.28
CA ASN A 192 14.42 -34.80 -36.88
C ASN A 192 14.84 -34.66 -38.35
N SER A 193 14.22 -33.74 -39.09
CA SER A 193 14.60 -33.45 -40.48
C SER A 193 15.99 -32.79 -40.62
N TYR A 194 16.45 -32.10 -39.57
CA TYR A 194 17.77 -31.44 -39.55
C TYR A 194 18.90 -32.39 -39.07
N MET A 195 18.55 -33.56 -38.52
CA MET A 195 19.49 -34.60 -38.06
C MET A 195 19.74 -35.71 -39.08
N THR A 196 19.17 -35.63 -40.28
CA THR A 196 19.44 -36.53 -41.42
C THR A 196 20.26 -35.81 -42.48
#